data_AF-A0A5S5DQX0-F1
#
_entry.id   AF-A0A5S5DQX0-F1
#
_cell.length_a   1.000
_cell.length_b   1.000
_cell.length_c   1.000
_cell.angle_alpha   90.00
_cell.angle_beta   90.00
_cell.angle_gamma   90.00
#
_symmetry.space_group_name_H-M   'P 1'
#
loop_
_entity.id
_entity.type
_entity.pdbx_description
1 polymer ?
#
loop_
_entity_poly.entity_id
_entity_poly.type
_entity_poly.pdbx_seq_one_letter_code
_entity_poly.pdbx_strand_id
1 'polypeptide(L)'
;MTLELMLFIAAILFGILLYWRESTGNVSYRFFNKLLNSKELQMKATDKKGFVYQQSFLLRLVFISILFLVGMVIFQFLIPIEIGTISLFASMIAGTLIGTYIAGLIFKSSKLIDEQADSLENIVQDTIEKGKDFIEDLKTNDVEVRENSKKVEEAPKEQEKSARERLKDKGLL
;
A
#
# COMPACT_ATOMS: atom_id res chain seq x y z
N MET A 1 2.21 -10.70 -26.03
CA MET A 1 1.86 -11.03 -24.63
C MET A 1 3.06 -10.96 -23.67
N THR A 2 4.14 -11.73 -23.86
CA THR A 2 5.31 -11.72 -22.93
C THR A 2 6.09 -10.40 -22.92
N LEU A 3 6.42 -9.85 -24.09
CA LEU A 3 7.15 -8.57 -24.19
C LEU A 3 6.32 -7.38 -23.70
N GLU A 4 5.03 -7.34 -24.04
CA GLU A 4 4.07 -6.33 -23.55
C GLU A 4 4.00 -6.32 -22.01
N LEU A 5 3.93 -7.50 -21.39
CA LEU A 5 3.89 -7.62 -19.94
C LEU A 5 5.21 -7.16 -19.29
N MET A 6 6.36 -7.52 -19.86
CA MET A 6 7.66 -7.05 -19.37
C MET A 6 7.77 -5.52 -19.45
N LEU A 7 7.35 -4.92 -20.57
CA LEU A 7 7.34 -3.46 -20.73
C LEU A 7 6.36 -2.78 -19.78
N PHE A 8 5.20 -3.39 -19.53
CA PHE A 8 4.23 -2.87 -18.58
C PHE A 8 4.77 -2.87 -17.14
N ILE A 9 5.40 -3.96 -16.71
CA ILE A 9 6.07 -4.04 -15.40
C ILE A 9 7.21 -3.04 -15.31
N ALA A 10 8.04 -2.94 -16.37
CA ALA A 10 9.10 -1.94 -16.45
C ALA A 10 8.56 -0.51 -16.36
N ALA A 11 7.41 -0.22 -16.96
CA ALA A 11 6.75 1.08 -16.87
C ALA A 11 6.27 1.39 -15.44
N ILE A 12 5.75 0.40 -14.70
CA ILE A 12 5.41 0.56 -13.28
C ILE A 12 6.65 0.92 -12.46
N LEU A 13 7.74 0.15 -12.62
CA LEU A 13 9.00 0.41 -11.92
C LEU A 13 9.57 1.79 -12.29
N PHE A 14 9.49 2.16 -13.57
CA PHE A 14 9.89 3.48 -14.06
C PHE A 14 9.05 4.60 -13.41
N GLY A 15 7.74 4.42 -13.28
CA GLY A 15 6.86 5.35 -12.57
C GLY A 15 7.24 5.53 -11.10
N ILE A 16 7.60 4.44 -10.42
CA ILE A 16 8.09 4.51 -9.02
C ILE A 16 9.40 5.28 -8.95
N LEU A 17 10.36 4.97 -9.84
CA LEU A 17 11.65 5.62 -9.89
C LEU A 17 11.53 7.12 -10.20
N LEU A 18 10.68 7.49 -11.16
CA LEU A 18 10.39 8.90 -11.47
C LEU A 18 9.83 9.64 -10.27
N TYR A 19 8.86 9.05 -9.57
CA TYR A 19 8.25 9.65 -8.38
C TYR A 19 9.29 9.86 -7.27
N TRP A 20 10.15 8.86 -7.01
CA TRP A 20 11.22 8.96 -6.01
C TRP A 20 12.28 10.01 -6.37
N ARG A 21 12.71 10.02 -7.65
CA ARG A 21 13.70 10.98 -8.12
C ARG A 21 13.21 12.41 -7.94
N GLU A 22 11.94 12.64 -8.25
CA GLU A 22 11.33 13.97 -8.14
C GLU A 22 11.00 14.37 -6.69
N SER A 23 10.67 13.40 -5.82
CA SER A 23 10.46 13.65 -4.39
C SER A 23 11.75 14.08 -3.67
N THR A 24 12.89 13.59 -4.15
CA THR A 24 14.23 13.95 -3.65
C THR A 24 14.66 15.33 -4.16
N GLY A 25 14.28 15.70 -5.39
CA GLY A 25 14.56 17.03 -5.94
C GLY A 25 13.76 17.36 -7.21
N ASN A 26 13.26 18.59 -7.30
CA ASN A 26 12.40 19.09 -8.39
C ASN A 26 13.09 20.13 -9.29
N VAL A 27 14.41 20.00 -9.49
CA VAL A 27 15.23 20.98 -10.25
C VAL A 27 14.69 21.19 -11.66
N SER A 28 14.38 20.10 -12.38
CA SER A 28 13.84 20.17 -13.73
C SER A 28 12.50 20.90 -13.76
N TYR A 29 11.60 20.61 -12.82
CA TYR A 29 10.31 21.29 -12.74
C TYR A 29 10.46 22.78 -12.46
N ARG A 30 11.36 23.17 -11.53
CA ARG A 30 11.64 24.59 -11.24
C ARG A 30 12.19 25.33 -12.46
N PHE A 31 13.02 24.68 -13.27
CA PHE A 31 13.54 25.27 -14.50
C PHE A 31 12.40 25.63 -15.47
N PHE A 32 11.50 24.68 -15.76
CA PHE A 32 10.35 24.94 -16.62
C PHE A 32 9.37 25.94 -15.99
N ASN A 33 9.16 25.87 -14.67
CA ASN A 33 8.32 26.84 -13.97
C ASN A 33 8.87 28.26 -14.09
N LYS A 34 10.18 28.45 -13.98
CA LYS A 34 10.84 29.76 -14.15
C LYS A 34 10.77 30.26 -15.60
N LEU A 35 10.82 29.35 -16.57
CA LEU A 35 10.75 29.67 -18.00
C LEU A 35 9.33 30.09 -18.41
N LEU A 36 8.30 29.42 -17.87
CA LEU A 36 6.91 29.59 -18.31
C LEU A 36 6.12 30.59 -17.47
N ASN A 37 6.51 30.87 -16.23
CA ASN A 37 5.77 31.76 -15.32
C ASN A 37 6.52 33.06 -15.00
N SER A 38 5.75 34.13 -14.82
CA SER A 38 6.24 35.42 -14.32
C SER A 38 6.78 35.29 -12.88
N LYS A 39 7.62 36.24 -12.43
CA LYS A 39 8.24 36.21 -11.09
C LYS A 39 7.23 36.07 -9.95
N GLU A 40 6.02 36.59 -10.13
CA GLU A 40 4.93 36.54 -9.14
C GLU A 40 4.24 35.18 -9.07
N LEU A 41 4.19 34.45 -10.19
CA LEU A 41 3.60 33.12 -10.31
C LEU A 41 4.64 32.00 -10.19
N GLN A 42 5.88 32.35 -9.88
CA GLN A 42 6.93 31.37 -9.68
C GLN A 42 6.73 30.59 -8.38
N MET A 43 7.04 29.30 -8.47
CA MET A 43 6.95 28.37 -7.36
C MET A 43 7.95 28.78 -6.26
N LYS A 44 7.51 28.71 -5.01
CA LYS A 44 8.36 29.05 -3.84
C LYS A 44 9.52 28.06 -3.72
N ALA A 45 10.66 28.52 -3.20
CA ALA A 45 11.85 27.70 -3.05
C ALA A 45 11.68 26.48 -2.12
N THR A 46 10.74 26.57 -1.18
CA THR A 46 10.42 25.53 -0.20
C THR A 46 9.44 24.47 -0.72
N ASP A 47 8.76 24.73 -1.83
CA ASP A 47 7.79 23.80 -2.40
C ASP A 47 8.51 22.67 -3.17
N LYS A 48 8.03 21.44 -3.00
CA LYS A 48 8.59 20.23 -3.60
C LYS A 48 7.77 19.72 -4.79
N LYS A 49 6.66 20.37 -5.14
CA LYS A 49 5.83 20.04 -6.30
C LYS A 49 6.65 19.84 -7.57
N GLY A 50 6.25 18.82 -8.32
CA GLY A 50 6.88 18.44 -9.58
C GLY A 50 5.86 18.14 -10.68
N PHE A 51 6.32 17.52 -11.75
CA PHE A 51 5.50 16.99 -12.83
C PHE A 51 4.62 15.83 -12.33
N VAL A 52 5.15 15.01 -11.43
CA VAL A 52 4.50 13.82 -10.89
C VAL A 52 4.34 13.94 -9.37
N TYR A 53 5.39 14.36 -8.67
CA TYR A 53 5.38 14.49 -7.21
C TYR A 53 4.43 15.61 -6.74
N GLN A 54 3.53 15.27 -5.81
CA GLN A 54 2.47 16.16 -5.29
C GLN A 54 1.55 16.78 -6.36
N GLN A 55 1.56 16.23 -7.58
CA GLN A 55 0.75 16.74 -8.68
C GLN A 55 -0.64 16.08 -8.70
N SER A 56 -1.66 16.86 -9.11
CA SER A 56 -3.01 16.36 -9.36
C SER A 56 -3.00 15.31 -10.47
N PHE A 57 -3.98 14.40 -10.43
CA PHE A 57 -4.08 13.30 -11.41
C PHE A 57 -4.05 13.80 -12.86
N LEU A 58 -4.88 14.81 -13.17
CA LEU A 58 -5.01 15.33 -14.53
C LEU A 58 -3.68 15.86 -15.06
N LEU A 59 -2.99 16.70 -14.30
CA LEU A 59 -1.72 17.26 -14.75
C LEU A 59 -0.63 16.20 -14.81
N ARG A 60 -0.64 15.23 -13.89
CA ARG A 60 0.26 14.08 -13.95
C ARG A 60 0.05 13.25 -15.22
N LEU A 61 -1.19 12.95 -15.57
CA LEU A 61 -1.55 12.25 -16.81
C LEU A 61 -1.04 13.02 -18.03
N VAL A 62 -1.26 14.33 -18.08
CA VAL A 62 -0.79 15.19 -19.18
C VAL A 62 0.73 15.15 -19.30
N PHE A 63 1.46 15.34 -18.20
CA PHE A 63 2.91 15.34 -18.23
C PHE A 63 3.51 13.98 -18.59
N ILE A 64 2.97 12.89 -18.05
CA ILE A 64 3.43 11.53 -18.41
C ILE A 64 3.13 11.25 -19.89
N SER A 65 1.94 11.60 -20.36
CA SER A 65 1.57 11.43 -21.77
C SER A 65 2.51 12.22 -22.70
N ILE A 66 2.81 13.47 -22.37
CA ILE A 66 3.76 14.30 -23.13
C ILE A 66 5.16 13.68 -23.11
N LEU A 67 5.63 13.19 -21.95
CA LEU A 67 6.93 12.53 -21.84
C LEU A 67 7.04 11.30 -22.77
N PHE A 68 5.98 10.48 -22.83
CA PHE A 68 5.95 9.34 -23.74
C PHE A 68 5.79 9.74 -25.20
N LEU A 69 5.03 10.80 -25.52
CA LEU A 69 4.94 11.33 -26.87
C LEU A 69 6.29 11.87 -27.38
N VAL A 70 7.00 12.64 -26.55
CA VAL A 70 8.35 13.11 -26.88
C VAL A 70 9.30 11.92 -27.05
N GLY A 71 9.24 10.94 -26.15
CA GLY A 71 10.01 9.70 -26.27
C GLY A 71 9.70 8.98 -27.59
N MET A 72 8.43 8.86 -27.97
CA MET A 72 8.01 8.24 -29.22
C MET A 72 8.61 8.95 -30.45
N VAL A 73 8.55 10.28 -30.49
CA VAL A 73 9.15 11.07 -31.58
C VAL A 73 10.66 10.83 -31.65
N ILE A 74 11.36 10.75 -30.51
CA ILE A 74 12.80 10.45 -30.49
C ILE A 74 13.08 9.03 -31.01
N PHE A 75 12.33 8.03 -30.52
CA PHE A 75 12.50 6.63 -30.94
C PHE A 75 12.11 6.39 -32.39
N GLN A 76 11.24 7.22 -32.98
CA GLN A 76 10.88 7.16 -34.40
C GLN A 76 12.09 7.32 -35.32
N PHE A 77 13.12 8.06 -34.89
CA PHE A 77 14.36 8.21 -35.66
C PHE A 77 15.25 6.96 -35.59
N LEU A 78 15.08 6.11 -34.58
CA LEU A 78 15.88 4.90 -34.39
C LEU A 78 15.19 3.66 -34.99
N ILE A 79 13.86 3.58 -34.90
CA ILE A 79 13.08 2.40 -35.28
C ILE A 79 11.83 2.86 -36.05
N PRO A 80 11.50 2.27 -37.22
CA PRO A 80 10.24 2.54 -37.91
C PRO A 80 9.04 2.07 -37.08
N ILE A 81 8.05 2.94 -36.89
CA ILE A 81 6.92 2.72 -35.98
C ILE A 81 5.75 2.03 -36.71
N GLU A 82 5.24 0.94 -36.13
CA GLU A 82 4.04 0.21 -36.61
C GLU A 82 2.83 0.44 -35.68
N ILE A 83 1.60 0.19 -36.16
CA ILE A 83 0.34 0.42 -35.40
C ILE A 83 0.33 -0.32 -34.04
N GLY A 84 0.96 -1.50 -33.94
CA GLY A 84 1.05 -2.26 -32.69
C GLY A 84 1.80 -1.53 -31.56
N THR A 85 2.65 -0.56 -31.90
CA THR A 85 3.38 0.25 -30.91
C THR A 85 2.46 1.20 -30.13
N ILE A 86 1.34 1.63 -30.70
CA ILE A 86 0.42 2.58 -30.04
C ILE A 86 -0.18 1.95 -28.77
N SER A 87 -0.59 0.69 -28.86
CA SER A 87 -1.11 -0.07 -27.70
C SER A 87 -0.04 -0.24 -26.61
N LEU A 88 1.20 -0.51 -27.02
CA LEU A 88 2.35 -0.59 -26.11
C LEU A 88 2.55 0.73 -25.36
N PHE A 89 2.51 1.87 -26.05
CA PHE A 89 2.64 3.19 -25.43
C PHE A 89 1.50 3.48 -24.45
N ALA A 90 0.25 3.16 -24.80
CA ALA A 90 -0.88 3.33 -23.89
C ALA A 90 -0.70 2.50 -22.61
N SER A 91 -0.25 1.26 -22.74
CA SER A 91 0.09 0.38 -21.61
C SER A 91 1.21 0.95 -20.76
N MET A 92 2.27 1.49 -21.38
CA MET A 92 3.38 2.14 -20.65
C MET A 92 2.93 3.39 -19.89
N ILE A 93 2.07 4.23 -20.47
CA ILE A 93 1.51 5.40 -19.79
C ILE A 93 0.68 4.95 -18.57
N ALA A 94 -0.20 3.97 -18.75
CA ALA A 94 -1.02 3.42 -17.67
C ALA A 94 -0.15 2.80 -16.56
N GLY A 95 0.83 1.98 -16.91
CA GLY A 95 1.77 1.37 -15.97
C GLY A 95 2.57 2.41 -15.20
N THR A 96 3.07 3.44 -15.88
CA THR A 96 3.79 4.55 -15.24
C THR A 96 2.89 5.29 -14.26
N LEU A 97 1.65 5.60 -14.63
CA LEU A 97 0.68 6.23 -13.72
C LEU A 97 0.45 5.37 -12.48
N ILE A 98 0.18 4.07 -12.65
CA ILE A 98 0.01 3.13 -11.55
C ILE A 98 1.25 3.15 -10.64
N GLY A 99 2.45 3.08 -11.21
CA GLY A 99 3.71 3.15 -10.47
C GLY A 99 3.85 4.41 -9.63
N THR A 100 3.45 5.57 -10.16
CA THR A 100 3.52 6.84 -9.41
C THR A 100 2.54 6.90 -8.25
N TYR A 101 1.40 6.21 -8.33
CA TYR A 101 0.46 6.09 -7.22
C TYR A 101 0.95 5.12 -6.15
N ILE A 102 1.48 3.97 -6.57
CA ILE A 102 2.13 3.01 -5.66
C ILE A 102 3.23 3.70 -4.87
N ALA A 103 4.12 4.44 -5.56
CA ALA A 103 5.16 5.22 -4.90
C ALA A 103 4.57 6.25 -3.94
N GLY A 104 3.56 7.01 -4.37
CA GLY A 104 2.90 7.99 -3.50
C GLY A 104 2.32 7.38 -2.22
N LEU A 105 1.78 6.16 -2.29
CA LEU A 105 1.32 5.43 -1.10
C LEU A 105 2.50 5.04 -0.21
N ILE A 106 3.56 4.42 -0.76
CA ILE A 106 4.73 4.00 0.01
C ILE A 106 5.40 5.19 0.72
N PHE A 107 5.62 6.31 0.01
CA PHE A 107 6.24 7.51 0.59
C PHE A 107 5.33 8.28 1.54
N LYS A 108 4.01 8.15 1.44
CA LYS A 108 3.07 8.73 2.40
C LYS A 108 2.98 7.87 3.65
N SER A 109 2.93 6.55 3.48
CA SER A 109 2.98 5.58 4.57
C SER A 109 4.27 5.69 5.37
N SER A 110 5.44 5.84 4.74
CA SER A 110 6.70 6.01 5.47
C SER A 110 6.68 7.26 6.37
N LYS A 111 6.13 8.38 5.87
CA LYS A 111 6.01 9.61 6.67
C LYS A 111 4.99 9.47 7.80
N LEU A 112 3.86 8.81 7.55
CA LEU A 112 2.85 8.56 8.58
C LEU A 112 3.37 7.59 9.65
N ILE A 113 4.16 6.58 9.25
CA ILE A 113 4.78 5.64 10.17
C ILE A 113 5.82 6.35 11.02
N ASP A 114 6.67 7.22 10.45
CA ASP A 114 7.64 8.00 11.24
C ASP A 114 6.94 8.95 12.25
N GLU A 115 5.85 9.61 11.84
CA GLU A 115 5.12 10.55 12.69
C GLU A 115 4.25 9.85 13.75
N GLN A 116 3.77 8.64 13.45
CA GLN A 116 3.00 7.81 14.39
C GLN A 116 3.84 6.79 15.13
N ALA A 117 5.15 6.68 14.87
CA ALA A 117 6.03 5.72 15.54
C ALA A 117 5.96 5.87 17.06
N ASP A 118 6.02 7.09 17.57
CA ASP A 118 5.91 7.38 19.00
C ASP A 118 4.51 6.99 19.55
N SER A 119 3.45 7.19 18.78
CA SER A 119 2.09 6.79 19.20
C SER A 119 1.87 5.28 19.14
N LEU A 120 2.48 4.61 18.16
CA LEU A 120 2.44 3.16 17.99
C LEU A 120 3.30 2.47 19.04
N GLU A 121 4.44 3.04 19.41
CA GLU A 121 5.27 2.58 20.53
C GLU A 121 4.48 2.62 21.84
N ASN A 122 3.81 3.75 22.13
CA ASN A 122 2.95 3.86 23.32
C ASN A 122 1.78 2.87 23.29
N ILE A 123 1.08 2.70 22.15
CA ILE A 123 -0.02 1.74 22.04
C ILE A 123 0.47 0.29 22.18
N VAL A 124 1.65 -0.03 21.65
CA VAL A 124 2.27 -1.35 21.79
C VAL A 124 2.71 -1.60 23.24
N GLN A 125 3.31 -0.62 23.90
CA GLN A 125 3.64 -0.69 25.33
C GLN A 125 2.38 -0.88 26.18
N ASP A 126 1.33 -0.08 25.96
CA ASP A 126 0.03 -0.19 26.65
C ASP A 126 -0.64 -1.56 26.42
N THR A 127 -0.51 -2.13 25.22
CA THR A 127 -1.09 -3.45 24.90
C THR A 127 -0.26 -4.58 25.52
N ILE A 128 1.06 -4.43 25.60
CA ILE A 128 1.94 -5.38 26.30
C ILE A 128 1.68 -5.33 27.81
N GLU A 129 1.47 -4.13 28.37
CA GLU A 129 1.20 -3.93 29.79
C GLU A 129 -0.18 -4.51 30.16
N LYS A 130 -1.24 -4.18 29.41
CA LYS A 130 -2.54 -4.83 29.56
C LYS A 130 -2.46 -6.34 29.36
N GLY A 131 -1.66 -6.81 28.39
CA GLY A 131 -1.43 -8.23 28.15
C GLY A 131 -0.74 -8.95 29.32
N LYS A 132 0.16 -8.27 30.03
CA LYS A 132 0.74 -8.78 31.28
C LYS A 132 -0.30 -8.84 32.39
N ASP A 133 -1.12 -7.81 32.54
CA ASP A 133 -2.22 -7.81 33.53
C ASP A 133 -3.19 -8.97 33.27
N PHE A 134 -3.55 -9.24 32.00
CA PHE A 134 -4.39 -10.40 31.64
C PHE A 134 -3.72 -11.75 31.97
N ILE A 135 -2.41 -11.88 31.82
CA ILE A 135 -1.67 -13.11 32.17
C ILE A 135 -1.55 -13.26 33.70
N GLU A 136 -1.42 -12.16 34.42
CA GLU A 136 -1.35 -12.12 35.88
C GLU A 136 -2.70 -12.44 36.51
N ASP A 137 -3.79 -11.90 35.96
CA ASP A 137 -5.17 -12.26 36.34
C ASP A 137 -5.44 -13.75 36.10
N LEU A 138 -4.99 -14.31 34.97
CA LEU A 138 -5.12 -15.75 34.70
C LEU A 138 -4.32 -16.61 35.68
N LYS A 139 -3.12 -16.19 36.09
CA LYS A 139 -2.31 -16.89 37.09
C LYS A 139 -2.90 -16.81 38.50
N THR A 140 -3.54 -15.71 38.85
CA THR A 140 -4.10 -15.48 40.19
C THR A 140 -5.40 -16.27 40.38
N ASN A 141 -6.23 -16.38 39.33
CA ASN A 141 -7.43 -17.22 39.34
C ASN A 141 -7.12 -18.74 39.38
N ASP A 142 -5.95 -19.18 38.90
CA ASP A 142 -5.54 -20.60 38.96
C ASP A 142 -5.17 -21.07 40.39
N VAL A 143 -4.91 -20.15 41.31
CA VAL A 143 -4.58 -20.47 42.72
C VAL A 143 -5.85 -20.70 43.55
N GLU A 144 -6.90 -19.90 43.35
CA GLU A 144 -8.17 -20.06 44.08
C GLU A 144 -8.95 -21.32 43.66
N VAL A 145 -8.82 -21.76 42.40
CA VAL A 145 -9.56 -22.94 41.89
C VAL A 145 -8.98 -24.26 42.43
N ARG A 146 -7.70 -24.29 42.85
CA ARG A 146 -7.04 -25.53 43.33
C ARG A 146 -7.38 -25.94 44.77
N GLU A 147 -7.86 -25.02 45.62
CA GLU A 147 -8.26 -25.39 46.99
C GLU A 147 -9.68 -25.96 47.10
N ASN A 148 -10.58 -25.63 46.17
CA ASN A 148 -11.97 -26.10 46.22
C ASN A 148 -12.22 -27.46 45.54
N SER A 149 -11.23 -28.06 44.88
CA SER A 149 -11.42 -29.29 44.08
C SER A 149 -11.15 -30.60 44.83
N LYS A 150 -11.24 -30.64 46.17
CA LYS A 150 -11.00 -31.86 46.98
C LYS A 150 -12.24 -32.52 47.60
N LYS A 151 -13.44 -32.13 47.21
CA LYS A 151 -14.67 -32.88 47.58
C LYS A 151 -15.63 -32.87 46.41
N VAL A 152 -15.80 -34.03 45.77
CA VAL A 152 -17.08 -34.67 45.44
C VAL A 152 -16.77 -36.01 44.75
N GLU A 153 -17.31 -37.07 45.33
CA GLU A 153 -17.23 -38.47 44.92
C GLU A 153 -17.94 -38.75 43.58
N GLU A 154 -17.59 -39.90 43.00
CA GLU A 154 -17.98 -40.42 41.69
C GLU A 154 -19.49 -40.55 41.45
N ALA A 155 -19.94 -40.20 40.24
CA ALA A 155 -21.09 -40.83 39.61
C ALA A 155 -20.81 -41.00 38.08
N PRO A 156 -21.05 -42.18 37.48
CA PRO A 156 -20.73 -42.44 36.08
C PRO A 156 -21.65 -41.64 35.15
N LYS A 157 -21.07 -40.91 34.19
CA LYS A 157 -21.83 -40.24 33.12
C LYS A 157 -22.45 -41.31 32.21
N GLU A 158 -23.78 -41.40 32.21
CA GLU A 158 -24.54 -42.12 31.19
C GLU A 158 -24.16 -41.59 29.80
N GLN A 159 -23.99 -42.50 28.84
CA GLN A 159 -23.67 -42.19 27.45
C GLN A 159 -24.80 -41.38 26.80
N GLU A 160 -24.59 -40.07 26.62
CA GLU A 160 -25.51 -39.24 25.85
C GLU A 160 -25.44 -39.59 24.35
N LYS A 161 -26.60 -39.85 23.74
CA LYS A 161 -26.71 -40.19 22.31
C LYS A 161 -26.12 -39.09 21.41
N SER A 162 -25.40 -39.52 20.38
CA SER A 162 -24.76 -38.63 19.41
C SER A 162 -25.77 -37.73 18.70
N ALA A 163 -25.37 -36.50 18.36
CA ALA A 163 -26.20 -35.50 17.68
C ALA A 163 -26.90 -36.04 16.42
N ARG A 164 -26.30 -37.03 15.76
CA ARG A 164 -26.84 -37.70 14.57
C ARG A 164 -28.06 -38.58 14.89
N GLU A 165 -28.07 -39.26 16.03
CA GLU A 165 -29.23 -40.05 16.47
C GLU A 165 -30.39 -39.14 16.90
N ARG A 166 -30.08 -37.98 17.50
CA ARG A 166 -31.08 -36.96 17.86
C ARG A 166 -31.77 -36.36 16.63
N LEU A 167 -31.06 -36.25 15.51
CA LEU A 167 -31.62 -35.77 14.23
C LEU A 167 -32.50 -36.82 13.54
N LYS A 168 -32.15 -38.10 13.68
CA LYS A 168 -32.95 -39.23 13.16
C LYS A 168 -34.26 -39.42 13.91
N ASP A 169 -34.26 -39.32 15.25
CA ASP A 169 -35.49 -39.41 16.06
C ASP A 169 -36.49 -38.28 15.77
N LYS A 170 -36.01 -37.14 15.25
CA LYS A 170 -36.86 -36.01 14.86
C LYS A 170 -37.39 -36.10 13.42
N GLY A 171 -37.10 -37.17 12.68
CA GLY A 171 -37.60 -37.40 11.32
C GLY A 171 -37.10 -36.40 10.28
N LEU A 172 -35.95 -35.75 10.54
CA LEU A 172 -35.33 -34.74 9.66
C LEU A 172 -34.28 -35.35 8.71
N LEU A 173 -34.09 -36.67 8.77
CA LEU A 173 -33.22 -37.52 7.94
C LEU A 173 -33.99 -38.81 7.59
#